data_AF-C0D9C1-F1
#
_entry.id   AF-C0D9C1-F1
#
_cell.length_a   1.000
_cell.length_b   1.000
_cell.length_c   1.000
_cell.angle_alpha   90.00
_cell.angle_beta   90.00
_cell.angle_gamma   90.00
#
_symmetry.space_group_name_H-M   'P 1'
#
loop_
_entity.id
_entity.type
_entity.pdbx_description
1 polymer ?
#
loop_
_entity_poly.entity_id
_entity_poly.type
_entity_poly.pdbx_seq_one_letter_code
_entity_poly.pdbx_strand_id
1 'polypeptide(L)'
;MTGKIIKGIAGFYYVHDGKSRLYECKAKGVFRNKKIKPLVGDDVEFSVLDEEELTGNIDRILPRKNALVRPAAANVDQAMVVFSITHPAPNLNLLDRFLVMMERQQVPVVICFNKVDLCGGDLMEQYGRIYRQAGYEVEFISTIDKRGLDRIRERLQGKTTVLAGPSGVGKSSLTNELHPDAAMETGDISRKIERGKHTTRHSQLFHIGEDTFMMDTPGFSSMYVEDLEAGDLKDYF
;
A
#
# COMPACT_ATOMS: atom_id res chain seq x y z
N MET A 1 -9.29 19.52 -15.03
CA MET A 1 -7.94 19.15 -14.56
C MET A 1 -7.83 17.64 -14.45
N THR A 2 -6.63 17.09 -14.41
CA THR A 2 -6.39 15.68 -14.07
C THR A 2 -5.80 15.58 -12.67
N GLY A 3 -6.11 14.51 -11.96
CA GLY A 3 -5.54 14.26 -10.65
C GLY A 3 -5.75 12.82 -10.19
N LYS A 4 -5.23 12.49 -9.01
CA LYS A 4 -5.32 11.15 -8.41
C LYS A 4 -6.15 11.18 -7.14
N ILE A 5 -7.11 10.28 -7.00
CA ILE A 5 -7.88 10.14 -5.75
C ILE A 5 -6.97 9.58 -4.66
N ILE A 6 -6.66 10.38 -3.63
CA ILE A 6 -5.81 9.92 -2.52
C ILE A 6 -6.60 9.43 -1.30
N LYS A 7 -7.87 9.83 -1.18
CA LYS A 7 -8.72 9.47 -0.02
C LYS A 7 -10.20 9.49 -0.40
N GLY A 8 -10.99 8.58 0.17
CA GLY A 8 -12.44 8.56 0.00
C GLY A 8 -13.18 8.42 1.34
N ILE A 9 -14.07 9.36 1.66
CA ILE A 9 -14.85 9.38 2.90
C ILE A 9 -16.30 9.76 2.59
N ALA A 10 -17.26 8.91 2.99
CA ALA A 10 -18.69 9.23 2.95
C ALA A 10 -19.22 9.80 1.61
N GLY A 11 -18.66 9.38 0.47
CA GLY A 11 -19.05 9.86 -0.87
C GLY A 11 -18.28 11.08 -1.38
N PHE A 12 -17.41 11.65 -0.56
CA PHE A 12 -16.40 12.64 -0.94
C PHE A 12 -15.09 11.94 -1.31
N TYR A 13 -14.41 12.49 -2.30
CA TYR A 13 -13.13 12.01 -2.83
C TYR A 13 -12.14 13.15 -2.85
N TYR A 14 -11.00 12.97 -2.22
CA TYR A 14 -9.94 13.98 -2.17
C TYR A 14 -8.96 13.71 -3.31
N VAL A 15 -8.87 14.64 -4.25
CA VAL A 15 -8.10 14.51 -5.49
C VAL A 15 -6.86 15.39 -5.43
N HIS A 16 -5.68 14.76 -5.48
CA HIS A 16 -4.42 15.48 -5.61
C HIS A 16 -4.19 15.87 -7.08
N ASP A 17 -3.89 17.13 -7.35
CA ASP A 17 -3.76 17.69 -8.70
C ASP A 17 -2.45 17.33 -9.42
N GLY A 18 -1.61 16.51 -8.79
CA GLY A 18 -0.27 16.17 -9.29
C GLY A 18 0.77 17.25 -9.06
N LYS A 19 0.45 18.31 -8.30
CA LYS A 19 1.39 19.36 -7.92
C LYS A 19 1.46 19.47 -6.40
N SER A 20 0.45 20.10 -5.81
CA SER A 20 0.46 20.41 -4.38
C SER A 20 -0.93 20.66 -3.79
N ARG A 21 -1.98 20.69 -4.63
CA ARG A 21 -3.33 21.01 -4.17
C ARG A 21 -4.16 19.75 -4.02
N LEU A 22 -4.98 19.76 -2.98
CA LEU A 22 -5.90 18.69 -2.67
C LEU A 22 -7.33 19.22 -2.75
N TYR A 23 -8.08 18.74 -3.75
CA TYR A 23 -9.46 19.18 -3.98
C TYR A 23 -10.45 18.19 -3.35
N GLU A 24 -11.39 18.68 -2.55
CA GLU A 24 -12.54 17.89 -2.10
C GLU A 24 -13.57 17.80 -3.23
N CYS A 25 -13.70 16.60 -3.80
CA CYS A 25 -14.54 16.36 -4.97
C CYS A 25 -15.73 15.46 -4.67
N LYS A 26 -16.85 15.70 -5.34
CA LYS A 26 -17.99 14.76 -5.41
C LYS A 26 -18.00 14.01 -6.73
N ALA A 27 -18.37 12.75 -6.69
CA ALA A 27 -18.60 11.97 -7.91
C ALA A 27 -19.97 12.32 -8.50
N LYS A 28 -20.01 12.67 -9.79
CA LYS A 28 -21.28 12.91 -10.51
C LYS A 28 -22.23 11.71 -10.39
N GLY A 29 -23.53 11.96 -10.27
CA GLY A 29 -24.55 10.91 -10.12
C GLY A 29 -24.57 9.85 -11.24
N VAL A 30 -24.03 10.20 -12.43
CA VAL A 30 -23.87 9.28 -13.57
C VAL A 30 -23.04 8.04 -13.21
N PHE A 31 -22.06 8.15 -12.30
CA PHE A 31 -21.28 6.99 -11.85
C PHE A 31 -22.14 5.96 -11.11
N ARG A 32 -23.11 6.42 -10.31
CA ARG A 32 -24.06 5.55 -9.60
C ARG A 32 -24.95 4.79 -10.58
N ASN A 33 -25.41 5.46 -11.65
CA ASN A 33 -26.23 4.84 -12.69
C ASN A 33 -25.44 3.78 -13.49
N LYS A 34 -24.15 4.02 -13.71
CA LYS A 34 -23.24 3.07 -14.39
C LYS A 34 -22.67 1.99 -13.44
N LYS A 35 -23.02 2.00 -12.16
CA LYS A 35 -22.46 1.14 -11.11
C LYS A 35 -20.91 1.21 -11.02
N ILE A 36 -20.33 2.33 -11.43
CA ILE A 36 -18.88 2.56 -11.32
C ILE A 36 -18.62 3.27 -10.00
N LYS A 37 -17.83 2.63 -9.13
CA LYS A 37 -17.40 3.23 -7.86
C LYS A 37 -15.97 3.77 -8.01
N PRO A 38 -15.73 5.07 -7.78
CA PRO A 38 -14.38 5.60 -7.67
C PRO A 38 -13.62 4.92 -6.52
N LEU A 39 -12.35 4.63 -6.74
CA LEU A 39 -11.43 4.00 -5.80
C LEU A 39 -10.27 4.94 -5.49
N VAL A 40 -9.65 4.76 -4.33
CA VAL A 40 -8.39 5.42 -4.03
C VAL A 40 -7.33 4.90 -4.99
N GLY A 41 -6.53 5.80 -5.56
CA GLY A 41 -5.56 5.53 -6.61
C GLY A 41 -6.07 5.75 -8.03
N ASP A 42 -7.39 5.91 -8.23
CA ASP A 42 -7.93 6.26 -9.55
C ASP A 42 -7.36 7.59 -10.04
N ASP A 43 -6.95 7.61 -11.31
CA ASP A 43 -6.68 8.83 -12.05
C ASP A 43 -8.01 9.35 -12.61
N VAL A 44 -8.27 10.64 -12.42
CA VAL A 44 -9.56 11.26 -12.72
C VAL A 44 -9.40 12.59 -13.46
N GLU A 45 -10.37 12.88 -14.32
CA GLU A 45 -10.64 14.23 -14.77
C GLU A 45 -11.67 14.86 -13.82
N PHE A 46 -11.40 16.06 -13.34
CA PHE A 46 -12.28 16.80 -12.46
C PHE A 46 -12.37 18.28 -12.83
N SER A 47 -13.52 18.88 -12.56
CA SER A 47 -13.78 20.30 -12.71
C SER A 47 -13.71 20.97 -11.35
N VAL A 48 -12.97 22.07 -11.25
CA VAL A 48 -12.92 22.90 -10.05
C VAL A 48 -14.21 23.72 -9.98
N LEU A 49 -14.87 23.68 -8.82
CA LEU A 49 -16.04 24.50 -8.52
C LEU A 49 -15.63 25.78 -7.81
N ASP A 50 -14.64 25.68 -6.93
CA ASP A 50 -14.12 26.79 -6.15
C ASP A 50 -12.61 26.60 -5.94
N GLU A 51 -11.82 27.60 -6.32
CA GLU A 51 -10.35 27.59 -6.21
C GLU A 51 -9.87 28.04 -4.82
N GLU A 52 -10.67 28.78 -4.06
CA GLU A 52 -10.33 29.21 -2.69
C GLU A 52 -10.65 28.09 -1.69
N GLU A 53 -11.84 27.51 -1.81
CA GLU A 53 -12.29 26.39 -0.96
C GLU A 53 -11.77 25.02 -1.44
N LEU A 54 -11.06 24.98 -2.57
CA LEU A 54 -10.51 23.76 -3.18
C LEU A 54 -11.57 22.67 -3.36
N THR A 55 -12.71 23.01 -3.95
CA THR A 55 -13.80 22.04 -4.18
C THR A 55 -14.00 21.72 -5.66
N GLY A 56 -14.52 20.53 -5.96
CA GLY A 56 -14.68 20.10 -7.35
C GLY A 56 -15.69 18.98 -7.58
N ASN A 57 -15.83 18.59 -8.84
CA ASN A 57 -16.59 17.41 -9.25
C ASN A 57 -15.72 16.49 -10.10
N ILE A 58 -15.72 15.20 -9.78
CA ILE A 58 -15.15 14.18 -10.65
C ILE A 58 -16.04 14.05 -11.89
N ASP A 59 -15.46 14.29 -13.05
CA ASP A 59 -16.13 14.23 -14.35
C ASP A 59 -15.97 12.85 -14.97
N ARG A 60 -14.77 12.28 -14.86
CA ARG A 60 -14.41 11.01 -15.49
C ARG A 60 -13.36 10.28 -14.66
N ILE A 61 -13.48 8.96 -14.60
CA ILE A 61 -12.42 8.07 -14.12
C ILE A 61 -11.67 7.57 -15.36
N LEU A 62 -10.35 7.71 -15.36
CA LEU A 62 -9.49 7.24 -16.44
C LEU A 62 -9.31 5.72 -16.35
N PRO A 63 -8.88 5.03 -17.43
CA PRO A 63 -8.70 3.60 -17.43
C PRO A 63 -7.76 3.13 -16.31
N ARG A 64 -8.18 2.08 -15.58
CA ARG A 64 -7.36 1.47 -14.53
C ARG A 64 -6.37 0.49 -15.15
N LYS A 65 -5.12 0.50 -14.68
CA LYS A 65 -4.17 -0.59 -14.99
C LYS A 65 -4.47 -1.85 -14.17
N ASN A 66 -4.91 -1.67 -12.92
CA ASN A 66 -5.34 -2.75 -12.03
C ASN A 66 -6.27 -2.19 -10.93
N ALA A 67 -6.93 -3.10 -10.21
CA ALA A 67 -7.74 -2.78 -9.05
C ALA A 67 -7.62 -3.89 -7.99
N LEU A 68 -7.08 -3.53 -6.83
CA LEU A 68 -7.04 -4.39 -5.66
C LEU A 68 -8.42 -4.45 -4.99
N VAL A 69 -8.77 -5.63 -4.48
CA VAL A 69 -10.02 -5.84 -3.74
C VAL A 69 -9.85 -5.48 -2.26
N ARG A 70 -8.70 -5.81 -1.66
CA ARG A 70 -8.39 -5.58 -0.23
C ARG A 70 -6.89 -5.23 -0.06
N PRO A 71 -6.53 -3.98 0.26
CA PRO A 71 -7.38 -2.79 0.32
C PRO A 71 -8.01 -2.48 -1.05
N ALA A 72 -9.13 -1.76 -1.06
CA ALA A 72 -9.76 -1.34 -2.31
C ALA A 72 -8.97 -0.16 -2.89
N ALA A 73 -8.11 -0.43 -3.85
CA ALA A 73 -7.21 0.56 -4.45
C ALA A 73 -7.07 0.31 -5.95
N ALA A 74 -6.90 1.37 -6.75
CA ALA A 74 -6.63 1.28 -8.17
C ALA A 74 -5.22 1.78 -8.48
N ASN A 75 -4.73 1.38 -9.66
CA ASN A 75 -3.47 1.86 -10.21
C ASN A 75 -2.25 1.67 -9.29
N VAL A 76 -2.16 0.52 -8.63
CA VAL A 76 -1.02 0.13 -7.79
C VAL A 76 0.13 -0.37 -8.65
N ASP A 77 1.32 0.19 -8.51
CA ASP A 77 2.53 -0.22 -9.25
C ASP A 77 3.21 -1.44 -8.63
N GLN A 78 3.19 -1.52 -7.30
CA GLN A 78 3.83 -2.59 -6.55
C GLN A 78 3.22 -2.73 -5.16
N ALA A 79 3.37 -3.92 -4.57
CA ALA A 79 3.18 -4.15 -3.16
C ALA A 79 4.54 -4.30 -2.48
N MET A 80 4.70 -3.70 -1.31
CA MET A 80 5.84 -3.94 -0.43
C MET A 80 5.35 -4.68 0.80
N VAL A 81 5.76 -5.94 0.94
CA VAL A 81 5.35 -6.78 2.06
C VAL A 81 6.46 -6.79 3.12
N VAL A 82 6.15 -6.26 4.29
CA VAL A 82 7.09 -6.10 5.40
C VAL A 82 6.93 -7.23 6.40
N PHE A 83 8.02 -7.94 6.68
CA PHE A 83 8.11 -8.90 7.78
C PHE A 83 9.28 -8.53 8.69
N SER A 84 9.19 -8.88 9.97
CA SER A 84 10.37 -8.87 10.82
C SER A 84 11.20 -10.11 10.51
N ILE A 85 12.53 -9.96 10.46
CA ILE A 85 13.43 -11.09 10.19
C ILE A 85 13.58 -12.04 11.38
N THR A 86 13.38 -11.56 12.61
CA THR A 86 13.53 -12.36 13.84
C THR A 86 12.37 -12.21 14.82
N HIS A 87 11.94 -10.99 15.16
CA HIS A 87 10.95 -10.76 16.22
C HIS A 87 9.79 -9.84 15.76
N PRO A 88 8.58 -10.39 15.55
CA PRO A 88 8.25 -11.83 15.55
C PRO A 88 8.93 -12.57 14.38
N ALA A 89 9.18 -13.87 14.53
CA ALA A 89 9.76 -14.66 13.44
C ALA A 89 8.82 -14.64 12.23
N PRO A 90 9.36 -14.53 11.00
CA PRO A 90 8.53 -14.38 9.82
C PRO A 90 7.73 -15.67 9.58
N ASN A 91 6.41 -15.55 9.52
CA ASN A 91 5.55 -16.64 9.07
C ASN A 91 5.64 -16.73 7.54
N LEU A 92 6.53 -17.59 7.04
CA LEU A 92 6.77 -17.73 5.60
C LEU A 92 5.53 -18.22 4.85
N ASN A 93 4.71 -19.10 5.44
CA ASN A 93 3.46 -19.53 4.79
C ASN A 93 2.49 -18.35 4.56
N LEU A 94 2.46 -17.41 5.51
CA LEU A 94 1.65 -16.20 5.37
C LEU A 94 2.22 -15.27 4.28
N LEU A 95 3.55 -15.18 4.17
CA LEU A 95 4.22 -14.46 3.08
C LEU A 95 3.90 -15.10 1.73
N ASP A 96 4.07 -16.41 1.57
CA ASP A 96 3.79 -17.14 0.33
C ASP A 96 2.34 -16.93 -0.14
N ARG A 97 1.37 -17.01 0.77
CA ARG A 97 -0.03 -16.71 0.45
C ARG A 97 -0.25 -15.28 -0.03
N PHE A 98 0.47 -14.31 0.57
CA PHE A 98 0.43 -12.92 0.12
C PHE A 98 0.99 -12.79 -1.30
N LEU A 99 2.10 -13.47 -1.60
CA LEU A 99 2.73 -13.47 -2.93
C LEU A 99 1.76 -14.00 -3.99
N VAL A 100 1.12 -15.16 -3.75
CA VAL A 100 0.09 -15.72 -4.65
C VAL A 100 -1.07 -14.74 -4.88
N MET A 101 -1.54 -14.06 -3.82
CA MET A 101 -2.63 -13.08 -3.96
C MET A 101 -2.26 -11.88 -4.83
N MET A 102 -1.02 -11.41 -4.75
CA MET A 102 -0.55 -10.28 -5.56
C MET A 102 -0.28 -10.71 -6.99
N GLU A 103 0.25 -11.92 -7.21
CA GLU A 103 0.49 -12.49 -8.54
C GLU A 103 -0.83 -12.64 -9.31
N ARG A 104 -1.89 -13.14 -8.66
CA ARG A 104 -3.26 -13.18 -9.25
C ARG A 104 -3.80 -11.81 -9.66
N GLN A 105 -3.36 -10.76 -8.98
CA GLN A 105 -3.76 -9.39 -9.25
C GLN A 105 -2.75 -8.67 -10.17
N GLN A 106 -1.73 -9.39 -10.65
CA GLN A 106 -0.66 -8.88 -11.50
C GLN A 106 0.04 -7.66 -10.90
N VAL A 107 0.26 -7.70 -9.58
CA VAL A 107 0.95 -6.65 -8.83
C VAL A 107 2.34 -7.17 -8.41
N PRO A 108 3.43 -6.60 -8.94
CA PRO A 108 4.78 -6.93 -8.52
C PRO A 108 4.97 -6.76 -7.01
N VAL A 109 5.69 -7.69 -6.38
CA VAL A 109 5.96 -7.66 -4.94
C VAL A 109 7.43 -7.46 -4.63
N VAL A 110 7.73 -6.51 -3.75
CA VAL A 110 9.02 -6.36 -3.08
C VAL A 110 8.89 -6.92 -1.66
N ILE A 111 9.70 -7.92 -1.33
CA ILE A 111 9.75 -8.49 0.01
C ILE A 111 10.73 -7.66 0.85
N CYS A 112 10.28 -7.16 1.99
CA CYS A 112 11.06 -6.31 2.86
C CYS A 112 11.18 -6.96 4.25
N PHE A 113 12.37 -7.49 4.56
CA PHE A 113 12.69 -7.98 5.89
C PHE A 113 13.28 -6.84 6.73
N ASN A 114 12.52 -6.40 7.73
CA ASN A 114 12.91 -5.38 8.70
C ASN A 114 13.55 -5.99 9.95
N LYS A 115 14.12 -5.12 10.79
CA LYS A 115 14.78 -5.43 12.08
C LYS A 115 16.04 -6.28 11.93
N VAL A 116 16.81 -6.05 10.85
CA VAL A 116 18.05 -6.80 10.61
C VAL A 116 19.15 -6.49 11.62
N ASP A 117 19.00 -5.42 12.40
CA ASP A 117 19.80 -5.11 13.59
C ASP A 117 19.72 -6.22 14.66
N LEU A 118 18.66 -7.04 14.65
CA LEU A 118 18.44 -8.12 15.60
C LEU A 118 18.87 -9.50 15.08
N CYS A 119 19.60 -9.58 13.96
CA CYS A 119 19.95 -10.86 13.32
C CYS A 119 21.39 -10.92 12.80
N GLY A 120 21.89 -12.15 12.61
CA GLY A 120 23.16 -12.42 11.94
C GLY A 120 23.02 -12.52 10.42
N GLY A 121 24.15 -12.52 9.71
CA GLY A 121 24.24 -12.62 8.24
C GLY A 121 23.52 -13.83 7.65
N ASP A 122 23.59 -14.98 8.33
CA ASP A 122 23.11 -16.27 7.84
C ASP A 122 21.60 -16.27 7.55
N LEU A 123 20.79 -15.61 8.38
CA LEU A 123 19.34 -15.52 8.17
C LEU A 123 18.99 -14.66 6.94
N MET A 124 19.72 -13.56 6.73
CA MET A 124 19.54 -12.72 5.55
C MET A 124 19.93 -13.48 4.28
N GLU A 125 21.01 -14.24 4.32
CA GLU A 125 21.43 -15.08 3.19
C GLU A 125 20.41 -16.19 2.92
N GLN A 126 19.94 -16.88 3.96
CA GLN A 126 18.94 -17.94 3.84
C GLN A 126 17.66 -17.44 3.18
N TYR A 127 17.02 -16.40 3.71
CA TYR A 127 15.78 -15.87 3.14
C TYR A 127 16.00 -15.20 1.79
N GLY A 128 17.13 -14.48 1.64
CA GLY A 128 17.50 -13.88 0.37
C GLY A 128 17.63 -14.93 -0.73
N ARG A 129 18.28 -16.07 -0.45
CA ARG A 129 18.43 -17.17 -1.40
C ARG A 129 17.08 -17.76 -1.80
N ILE A 130 16.21 -18.07 -0.84
CA ILE A 130 14.89 -18.67 -1.10
C ILE A 130 14.07 -17.81 -2.07
N TYR A 131 13.87 -16.54 -1.73
CA TYR A 131 12.93 -15.71 -2.49
C TYR A 131 13.54 -15.10 -3.76
N ARG A 132 14.85 -14.79 -3.78
CA ARG A 132 15.50 -14.32 -5.02
C ARG A 132 15.59 -15.42 -6.07
N GLN A 133 15.81 -16.68 -5.66
CA GLN A 133 15.77 -17.81 -6.60
C GLN A 133 14.36 -18.05 -7.16
N ALA A 134 13.32 -17.71 -6.37
CA ALA A 134 11.94 -17.69 -6.83
C ALA A 134 11.57 -16.43 -7.65
N GLY A 135 12.54 -15.57 -7.99
CA GLY A 135 12.32 -14.39 -8.85
C GLY A 135 11.84 -13.13 -8.14
N TYR A 136 11.75 -13.13 -6.81
CA TYR A 136 11.32 -11.95 -6.05
C TYR A 136 12.49 -11.03 -5.69
N GLU A 137 12.18 -9.74 -5.68
CA GLU A 137 13.05 -8.71 -5.12
C GLU A 137 12.99 -8.76 -3.58
N VAL A 138 14.16 -8.78 -2.94
CA VAL A 138 14.28 -8.90 -1.47
C VAL A 138 15.19 -7.82 -0.92
N GLU A 139 14.62 -6.99 -0.04
CA GLU A 139 15.30 -5.95 0.71
C GLU A 139 15.42 -6.31 2.19
N PHE A 140 16.56 -5.93 2.77
CA PHE A 140 16.92 -6.15 4.17
C PHE A 140 17.19 -4.79 4.80
N ILE A 141 16.34 -4.40 5.75
CA ILE A 141 16.37 -3.05 6.33
C ILE A 141 16.38 -3.08 7.85
N SER A 142 16.87 -2.00 8.43
CA SER A 142 16.60 -1.65 9.82
C SER A 142 16.11 -0.21 9.87
N THR A 143 14.91 0.00 10.39
CA THR A 143 14.40 1.33 10.68
C THR A 143 15.11 1.97 11.88
N ILE A 144 15.73 1.17 12.76
CA ILE A 144 16.48 1.66 13.93
C ILE A 144 17.85 2.20 13.48
N ASP A 145 18.60 1.37 12.75
CA ASP A 145 19.95 1.75 12.27
C ASP A 145 19.90 2.54 10.96
N LYS A 146 18.70 2.81 10.44
CA LYS A 146 18.44 3.44 9.13
C LYS A 146 19.13 2.73 7.96
N ARG A 147 19.43 1.44 8.12
CA ARG A 147 20.09 0.60 7.13
C ARG A 147 19.12 0.23 6.01
N GLY A 148 19.55 0.41 4.76
CA GLY A 148 18.80 -0.01 3.57
C GLY A 148 17.64 0.90 3.18
N LEU A 149 17.38 1.98 3.93
CA LEU A 149 16.27 2.89 3.65
C LEU A 149 16.43 3.65 2.32
N ASP A 150 17.66 3.95 1.90
CA ASP A 150 17.90 4.65 0.63
C ASP A 150 17.48 3.80 -0.58
N ARG A 151 17.75 2.49 -0.55
CA ARG A 151 17.27 1.54 -1.56
C ARG A 151 15.75 1.46 -1.59
N ILE A 152 15.10 1.54 -0.41
CA ILE A 152 13.65 1.61 -0.35
C ILE A 152 13.15 2.89 -1.03
N ARG A 153 13.75 4.06 -0.75
CA ARG A 153 13.37 5.33 -1.40
C ARG A 153 13.51 5.26 -2.92
N GLU A 154 14.65 4.76 -3.41
CA GLU A 154 14.88 4.55 -4.85
C GLU A 154 13.81 3.65 -5.47
N ARG A 155 13.44 2.55 -4.79
CA ARG A 155 12.42 1.63 -5.30
C ARG A 155 11.01 2.20 -5.32
N LEU A 156 10.69 3.10 -4.40
CA LEU A 156 9.38 3.74 -4.30
C LEU A 156 9.22 4.87 -5.30
N GLN A 157 10.31 5.53 -5.70
CA GLN A 157 10.29 6.71 -6.55
C GLN A 157 9.41 6.54 -7.80
N GLY A 158 8.45 7.45 -7.95
CA GLY A 158 7.54 7.52 -9.10
C GLY A 158 6.45 6.43 -9.12
N LYS A 159 6.25 5.71 -8.02
CA LYS A 159 5.31 4.58 -7.96
C LYS A 159 4.22 4.77 -6.91
N THR A 160 3.08 4.13 -7.15
CA THR A 160 2.05 3.88 -6.16
C THR A 160 2.29 2.55 -5.48
N THR A 161 2.74 2.56 -4.22
CA THR A 161 3.11 1.36 -3.47
C THR A 161 2.12 1.07 -2.36
N VAL A 162 1.62 -0.17 -2.29
CA VAL A 162 0.84 -0.64 -1.14
C VAL A 162 1.77 -1.28 -0.13
N LEU A 163 1.84 -0.72 1.08
CA LEU A 163 2.60 -1.27 2.19
C LEU A 163 1.73 -2.27 2.96
N ALA A 164 2.21 -3.50 3.10
CA ALA A 164 1.45 -4.60 3.69
C ALA A 164 2.33 -5.42 4.64
N GLY A 165 1.73 -6.20 5.53
CA GLY A 165 2.44 -7.10 6.44
C GLY A 165 1.80 -7.23 7.82
N PRO A 166 2.23 -8.19 8.65
CA PRO A 166 1.66 -8.40 9.98
C PRO A 166 1.81 -7.21 10.94
N SER A 167 1.09 -7.23 12.07
CA SER A 167 1.30 -6.25 13.14
C SER A 167 2.69 -6.43 13.78
N GLY A 168 3.29 -5.34 14.27
CA GLY A 168 4.56 -5.38 15.01
C GLY A 168 5.84 -5.59 14.17
N VAL A 169 5.72 -5.72 12.85
CA VAL A 169 6.88 -5.91 11.92
C VAL A 169 7.61 -4.62 11.57
N GLY A 170 7.06 -3.46 11.93
CA GLY A 170 7.68 -2.14 11.72
C GLY A 170 7.20 -1.35 10.50
N LYS A 171 6.00 -1.63 9.96
CA LYS A 171 5.39 -0.84 8.88
C LYS A 171 5.26 0.65 9.21
N SER A 172 4.67 0.98 10.36
CA SER A 172 4.50 2.38 10.79
C SER A 172 5.84 3.10 10.98
N SER A 173 6.84 2.40 11.53
CA SER A 173 8.21 2.93 11.66
C SER A 173 8.83 3.22 10.29
N LEU A 174 8.67 2.31 9.33
CA LEU A 174 9.13 2.52 7.96
C LEU A 174 8.38 3.71 7.31
N THR A 175 7.06 3.80 7.48
CA THR A 175 6.27 4.92 6.98
C THR A 175 6.77 6.25 7.52
N ASN A 176 7.06 6.36 8.81
CA ASN A 176 7.58 7.60 9.40
C ASN A 176 8.99 7.97 8.89
N GLU A 177 9.86 6.98 8.64
CA GLU A 177 11.19 7.26 8.06
C GLU A 177 11.14 7.69 6.58
N LEU A 178 10.09 7.27 5.86
CA LEU A 178 9.88 7.62 4.45
C LEU A 178 9.05 8.90 4.29
N HIS A 179 8.16 9.17 5.24
CA HIS A 179 7.29 10.34 5.26
C HIS A 179 7.14 10.82 6.72
N PRO A 180 8.08 11.66 7.20
CA PRO A 180 8.06 12.15 8.59
C PRO A 180 6.76 12.85 8.97
N ASP A 181 6.13 13.54 8.01
CA ASP A 181 4.86 14.27 8.22
C ASP A 181 3.66 13.33 8.42
N ALA A 182 3.81 12.01 8.17
CA ALA A 182 2.77 11.03 8.47
C ALA A 182 2.45 10.93 9.97
N ALA A 183 3.45 11.22 10.83
CA ALA A 183 3.36 11.21 12.30
C ALA A 183 2.61 9.98 12.87
N MET A 184 2.86 8.78 12.34
CA MET A 184 2.19 7.55 12.77
C MET A 184 2.63 7.15 14.17
N GLU A 185 1.71 6.69 15.01
CA GLU A 185 2.06 6.14 16.34
C GLU A 185 2.90 4.85 16.20
N THR A 186 4.05 4.79 16.89
CA THR A 186 4.97 3.63 16.90
C THR A 186 5.13 3.06 18.32
N GLY A 187 4.96 1.75 18.51
CA GLY A 187 5.15 1.05 19.81
C GLY A 187 4.35 -0.26 19.92
N ASP A 188 4.58 -1.05 20.99
CA ASP A 188 3.96 -2.38 21.22
C ASP A 188 2.44 -2.34 21.39
N ILE A 189 1.91 -1.16 21.72
CA ILE A 189 0.50 -0.87 21.70
C ILE A 189 0.38 0.38 20.85
N SER A 190 0.24 0.20 19.53
CA SER A 190 -0.54 1.16 18.75
C SER A 190 -1.88 1.22 19.46
N ARG A 191 -2.06 2.22 20.33
CA ARG A 191 -3.38 2.50 20.86
C ARG A 191 -4.17 2.73 19.59
N LYS A 192 -5.18 1.90 19.41
CA LYS A 192 -6.19 2.13 18.40
C LYS A 192 -6.64 3.57 18.63
N ILE A 193 -6.08 4.53 17.88
CA ILE A 193 -6.71 5.82 17.61
C ILE A 193 -8.14 5.42 17.35
N GLU A 194 -9.06 5.92 18.17
CA GLU A 194 -10.44 5.50 18.41
C GLU A 194 -11.24 5.21 17.13
N ARG A 195 -10.83 4.19 16.39
CA ARG A 195 -11.48 3.62 15.25
C ARG A 195 -12.21 2.44 15.85
N GLY A 196 -13.46 2.74 16.20
CA GLY A 196 -14.39 1.85 16.84
C GLY A 196 -14.33 0.45 16.24
N LYS A 197 -14.62 -0.53 17.10
CA LYS A 197 -14.58 -1.99 16.95
C LYS A 197 -15.25 -2.57 15.68
N HIS A 198 -15.79 -1.74 14.78
CA HIS A 198 -16.41 -2.07 13.50
C HIS A 198 -16.21 -0.98 12.40
N THR A 199 -15.18 -0.12 12.46
CA THR A 199 -15.03 0.98 11.49
C THR A 199 -14.33 0.56 10.20
N THR A 200 -15.01 0.81 9.09
CA THR A 200 -14.61 0.49 7.73
C THR A 200 -13.23 1.05 7.39
N ARG A 201 -12.40 0.15 6.85
CA ARG A 201 -11.12 0.33 6.17
C ARG A 201 -11.15 1.48 5.14
N HIS A 202 -10.94 2.72 5.55
CA HIS A 202 -10.65 3.79 4.59
C HIS A 202 -9.21 3.62 4.10
N SER A 203 -9.07 3.20 2.85
CA SER A 203 -7.78 3.22 2.15
C SER A 203 -7.39 4.68 1.91
N GLN A 204 -6.14 5.04 2.15
CA GLN A 204 -5.62 6.39 1.93
C GLN A 204 -4.21 6.28 1.34
N LEU A 205 -3.92 7.10 0.33
CA LEU A 205 -2.58 7.29 -0.20
C LEU A 205 -1.94 8.50 0.47
N PHE A 206 -0.71 8.31 0.93
CA PHE A 206 0.22 9.35 1.33
C PHE A 206 1.02 9.78 0.11
N HIS A 207 1.13 11.08 -0.12
CA HIS A 207 2.01 11.65 -1.13
C HIS A 207 3.37 11.89 -0.48
N ILE A 208 4.37 11.10 -0.87
CA ILE A 208 5.68 11.06 -0.19
C ILE A 208 6.84 11.56 -1.07
N GLY A 209 6.54 11.99 -2.29
CA GLY A 209 7.45 12.56 -3.27
C GLY A 209 6.69 12.93 -4.54
N GLU A 210 7.32 13.66 -5.48
CA GLU A 210 6.69 14.33 -6.64
C GLU A 210 5.65 13.47 -7.39
N ASP A 211 5.95 12.20 -7.64
CA ASP A 211 5.01 11.21 -8.21
C ASP A 211 4.98 9.91 -7.40
N THR A 212 5.27 9.99 -6.11
CA THR A 212 5.42 8.83 -5.24
C THR A 212 4.30 8.76 -4.23
N PHE A 213 3.54 7.67 -4.29
CA PHE A 213 2.40 7.45 -3.42
C PHE A 213 2.58 6.17 -2.63
N MET A 214 2.19 6.20 -1.36
CA MET A 214 2.21 5.02 -0.51
C MET A 214 0.87 4.84 0.17
N MET A 215 0.31 3.63 0.15
CA MET A 215 -0.87 3.27 0.91
C MET A 215 -0.45 2.43 2.10
N ASP A 216 -0.75 2.88 3.31
CA ASP A 216 -0.65 2.00 4.48
C ASP A 216 -1.91 1.14 4.59
N THR A 217 -1.71 -0.11 4.95
CA THR A 217 -2.80 -1.07 5.15
C THR A 217 -2.79 -1.56 6.58
N PRO A 218 -3.98 -1.76 7.20
CA PRO A 218 -4.05 -2.44 8.48
C PRO A 218 -3.30 -3.77 8.41
N GLY A 219 -2.49 -4.06 9.43
CA GLY A 219 -1.74 -5.31 9.45
C GLY A 219 -2.66 -6.52 9.36
N PHE A 220 -2.24 -7.54 8.62
CA PHE A 220 -2.98 -8.80 8.48
C PHE A 220 -2.35 -9.90 9.34
N SER A 221 -3.18 -10.70 10.00
CA SER A 221 -2.76 -11.90 10.72
C SER A 221 -3.10 -13.20 9.97
N SER A 222 -3.99 -13.11 8.98
CA SER A 222 -4.36 -14.21 8.09
C SER A 222 -4.66 -13.67 6.69
N MET A 223 -4.31 -14.46 5.68
CA MET A 223 -4.63 -14.20 4.28
C MET A 223 -5.30 -15.44 3.71
N TYR A 224 -6.40 -15.22 3.00
CA TYR A 224 -7.16 -16.24 2.31
C TYR A 224 -7.10 -15.93 0.82
N VAL A 225 -6.68 -16.92 0.04
CA VAL A 225 -6.79 -16.87 -1.41
C VAL A 225 -8.18 -17.39 -1.75
N GLU A 226 -9.16 -16.49 -1.80
CA GLU A 226 -10.54 -16.82 -2.20
C GLU A 226 -10.52 -17.28 -3.67
N ASP A 227 -11.33 -18.29 -4.02
CA ASP A 227 -11.52 -18.77 -5.40
C ASP A 227 -10.22 -19.19 -6.13
N LEU A 228 -9.35 -19.95 -5.46
CA LEU A 228 -8.20 -20.64 -6.06
C LEU A 228 -8.33 -22.15 -5.87
N GLU A 229 -8.39 -22.91 -6.95
CA GLU A 229 -8.37 -24.37 -6.89
C GLU A 229 -6.96 -24.88 -6.58
N ALA A 230 -6.87 -26.01 -5.86
CA ALA A 230 -5.57 -26.56 -5.44
C ALA A 230 -4.65 -26.89 -6.62
N GLY A 231 -5.21 -27.26 -7.77
CA GLY A 231 -4.46 -27.58 -8.99
C GLY A 231 -3.82 -26.37 -9.68
N ASP A 232 -4.39 -25.18 -9.47
CA ASP A 232 -3.95 -23.93 -10.10
C ASP A 232 -2.83 -23.26 -9.30
N LEU A 233 -2.60 -23.67 -8.04
CA LEU A 233 -1.59 -23.08 -7.17
C LEU A 233 -0.18 -23.15 -7.79
N LYS A 234 0.10 -24.18 -8.57
CA LYS A 234 1.39 -24.40 -9.25
C LYS A 234 1.73 -23.29 -10.26
N ASP A 235 0.72 -22.57 -10.77
CA ASP A 235 0.94 -21.55 -11.81
C ASP A 235 1.42 -20.21 -11.20
N TYR A 236 1.55 -20.16 -9.86
CA TYR A 236 1.96 -18.99 -9.10
C TYR A 236 3.32 -19.18 -8.37
N PHE A 237 4.08 -20.23 -8.70
CA PHE A 237 5.44 -20.51 -8.17
C PHE A 237 6.34 -21.15 -9.22
#